data_AF-A0A317MWQ1-F1
#
_entry.id   AF-A0A317MWQ1-F1
#
_cell.length_a   1.000
_cell.length_b   1.000
_cell.length_c   1.000
_cell.angle_alpha   90.00
_cell.angle_beta   90.00
_cell.angle_gamma   90.00
#
_symmetry.space_group_name_H-M   'P 1'
#
loop_
_entity.id
_entity.type
_entity.pdbx_description
1 polymer ?
#
loop_
_entity_poly.entity_id
_entity_poly.type
_entity_poly.pdbx_seq_one_letter_code
_entity_poly.pdbx_strand_id
1 'polypeptide(L)'
;MSRPAPQALLRALFAAAVEAAQPAHTLAAQLPPPPRGRTVVVGAGKAAASMAQALEAAWPGELSGVVVTRHGQALPCRRIEVLEAAHPLPDQHSVRAAERVLAAVRGLSADDLVICLISGGGSALLALPAAGLTLADKQAINRALLTSGADIAAMNCLRKHLSAIKGGRLAAACAPARLLTLAISDVPGDDPAVIASGPTVADPTYCADALAVLDRYRITLPQAVRAGLHSGALETPKPGDACFARAEYRLIATPMRSLAAAAAVARAAGVTPLILGDALEGEAREVAKVLAGIARSVATHGQPLPAPCVLLSGGETTVTVRGHGCGGRNVEYLLALAIALDGHPRIHALAADTDGVDGAAEVAGALCGPDTLARARALGLDPRARLADNDGHGFFGELDDALISGPTQTNVNDFRAIFIGA
;
A
#
# COMPACT_ATOMS: atom_id res chain seq x y z
N MET A 1 -7.82 5.57 35.91
CA MET A 1 -7.76 6.67 34.92
C MET A 1 -9.10 6.73 34.22
N SER A 2 -9.68 7.92 34.00
CA SER A 2 -10.92 8.06 33.23
C SER A 2 -10.69 7.62 31.79
N ARG A 3 -11.62 6.85 31.21
CA ARG A 3 -11.53 6.41 29.81
C ARG A 3 -11.57 7.64 28.88
N PRO A 4 -10.70 7.72 27.86
CA PRO A 4 -10.75 8.82 26.90
C PRO A 4 -12.08 8.85 26.14
N ALA A 5 -12.47 10.03 25.65
CA ALA A 5 -13.62 10.16 24.77
C ALA A 5 -13.46 9.24 23.54
N PRO A 6 -14.54 8.60 23.02
CA PRO A 6 -14.45 7.61 21.94
C PRO A 6 -13.67 8.10 20.71
N GLN A 7 -13.89 9.34 20.28
CA GLN A 7 -13.18 9.94 19.15
C GLN A 7 -11.68 10.10 19.43
N ALA A 8 -11.31 10.51 20.65
CA ALA A 8 -9.91 10.65 21.05
C ALA A 8 -9.19 9.29 21.08
N LEU A 9 -9.89 8.25 21.56
CA LEU A 9 -9.37 6.88 21.50
C LEU A 9 -9.14 6.46 20.05
N LEU A 10 -10.13 6.56 19.17
CA LEU A 10 -10.03 6.15 17.77
C LEU A 10 -8.87 6.86 17.04
N ARG A 11 -8.70 8.17 17.26
CA ARG A 11 -7.56 8.93 16.72
C ARG A 11 -6.22 8.43 17.26
N ALA A 12 -6.13 8.11 18.55
CA ALA A 12 -4.92 7.54 19.14
C ALA A 12 -4.58 6.15 18.59
N LEU A 13 -5.60 5.32 18.32
CA LEU A 13 -5.41 4.01 17.69
C LEU A 13 -4.85 4.16 16.26
N PHE A 14 -5.42 5.05 15.46
CA PHE A 14 -4.93 5.35 14.11
C PHE A 14 -3.49 5.91 14.14
N ALA A 15 -3.21 6.86 15.03
CA ALA A 15 -1.87 7.43 15.17
C ALA A 15 -0.82 6.36 15.51
N ALA A 16 -1.13 5.45 16.44
CA ALA A 16 -0.24 4.35 16.79
C ALA A 16 -0.03 3.35 15.64
N ALA A 17 -1.07 3.08 14.84
CA ALA A 17 -0.96 2.24 13.65
C ALA A 17 -0.03 2.87 12.60
N VAL A 18 -0.14 4.19 12.38
CA VAL A 18 0.71 4.94 11.44
C VAL A 18 2.15 5.01 11.96
N GLU A 19 2.38 5.37 13.22
CA GLU A 19 3.71 5.49 13.83
C GLU A 19 4.48 4.17 13.73
N ALA A 20 3.80 3.04 13.98
CA ALA A 20 4.40 1.71 13.87
C ALA A 20 4.87 1.34 12.45
N ALA A 21 4.35 2.00 11.42
CA ALA A 21 4.75 1.80 10.03
C ALA A 21 5.69 2.90 9.50
N GLN A 22 5.96 3.95 10.27
CA GLN A 22 6.81 5.05 9.81
C GLN A 22 8.29 4.62 9.76
N PRO A 23 9.01 4.92 8.66
CA PRO A 23 10.42 4.54 8.52
C PRO A 23 11.33 5.12 9.63
N ALA A 24 11.01 6.31 10.13
CA ALA A 24 11.76 6.96 11.20
C ALA A 24 11.88 6.12 12.48
N HIS A 25 10.90 5.25 12.74
CA HIS A 25 10.86 4.39 13.93
C HIS A 25 11.33 2.96 13.69
N THR A 26 11.28 2.50 12.43
CA THR A 26 11.46 1.08 12.09
C THR A 26 12.77 0.79 11.35
N LEU A 27 13.30 1.74 10.56
CA LEU A 27 14.34 1.47 9.58
C LEU A 27 15.73 1.29 10.22
N ALA A 28 16.10 2.13 11.18
CA ALA A 28 17.46 2.17 11.73
C ALA A 28 17.91 0.82 12.32
N ALA A 29 17.00 0.11 13.00
CA ALA A 29 17.27 -1.19 13.60
C ALA A 29 17.53 -2.31 12.57
N GLN A 30 17.24 -2.05 11.29
CA GLN A 30 17.34 -3.02 10.20
C GLN A 30 18.61 -2.83 9.36
N LEU A 31 19.42 -1.81 9.66
CA LEU A 31 20.59 -1.47 8.87
C LEU A 31 21.79 -2.37 9.22
N PRO A 32 22.51 -2.92 8.22
CA PRO A 32 23.76 -3.62 8.43
C PRO A 32 24.90 -2.62 8.68
N PRO A 33 26.08 -3.08 9.12
CA PRO A 33 27.27 -2.24 9.08
C PRO A 33 27.64 -1.87 7.63
N PRO A 34 28.30 -0.72 7.41
CA PRO A 34 28.79 -0.34 6.10
C PRO A 34 29.72 -1.39 5.49
N PRO A 35 29.68 -1.57 4.15
CA PRO A 35 30.56 -2.50 3.46
C PRO A 35 31.99 -1.90 3.33
N ARG A 36 32.91 -2.67 2.74
CA ARG A 36 34.25 -2.17 2.40
C ARG A 36 34.22 -1.21 1.20
N GLY A 37 33.35 -1.51 0.23
CA GLY A 37 33.14 -0.70 -0.96
C GLY A 37 32.06 0.38 -0.75
N ARG A 38 31.30 0.65 -1.81
CA ARG A 38 30.26 1.68 -1.84
C ARG A 38 28.96 1.18 -1.23
N THR A 39 28.22 2.13 -0.63
CA THR A 39 26.80 1.95 -0.30
C THR A 39 25.95 2.68 -1.33
N VAL A 40 25.11 1.95 -2.05
CA VAL A 40 24.19 2.48 -3.06
C VAL A 40 22.76 2.26 -2.57
N VAL A 41 21.98 3.33 -2.47
CA VAL A 41 20.58 3.27 -2.08
C VAL A 41 19.71 3.45 -3.31
N VAL A 42 18.82 2.50 -3.55
CA VAL A 42 17.79 2.62 -4.60
C VAL A 42 16.44 2.28 -4.05
N GLY A 43 15.36 2.67 -4.72
CA GLY A 43 14.04 2.32 -4.22
C GLY A 43 12.89 2.99 -4.92
N ALA A 44 11.69 2.50 -4.64
CA ALA A 44 10.48 3.17 -5.06
C ALA A 44 9.27 2.79 -4.23
N GLY A 45 8.34 3.73 -4.15
CA GLY A 45 7.09 3.59 -3.43
C GLY A 45 6.66 4.90 -2.79
N LYS A 46 5.40 4.96 -2.33
CA LYS A 46 4.83 6.12 -1.63
C LYS A 46 5.66 6.57 -0.42
N ALA A 47 6.32 5.64 0.27
CA ALA A 47 7.18 5.90 1.43
C ALA A 47 8.69 5.93 1.09
N ALA A 48 9.09 5.79 -0.19
CA ALA A 48 10.50 5.66 -0.53
C ALA A 48 11.32 6.90 -0.16
N ALA A 49 10.74 8.11 -0.27
CA ALA A 49 11.41 9.35 0.12
C ALA A 49 11.64 9.44 1.63
N SER A 50 10.66 9.02 2.46
CA SER A 50 10.81 9.03 3.92
C SER A 50 11.73 7.91 4.41
N MET A 51 11.71 6.75 3.75
CA MET A 51 12.70 5.69 3.98
C MET A 51 14.12 6.16 3.66
N ALA A 52 14.31 6.88 2.55
CA ALA A 52 15.62 7.43 2.18
C ALA A 52 16.13 8.44 3.22
N GLN A 53 15.27 9.34 3.67
CA GLN A 53 15.62 10.31 4.71
C GLN A 53 15.98 9.63 6.05
N ALA A 54 15.19 8.64 6.48
CA ALA A 54 15.48 7.88 7.70
C ALA A 54 16.79 7.09 7.59
N LEU A 55 17.08 6.52 6.41
CA LEU A 55 18.33 5.83 6.14
C LEU A 55 19.51 6.81 6.20
N GLU A 56 19.43 7.97 5.55
CA GLU A 56 20.50 8.98 5.59
C GLU A 56 20.84 9.46 7.00
N ALA A 57 19.82 9.60 7.85
CA ALA A 57 19.98 10.02 9.23
C ALA A 57 20.66 8.93 10.10
N ALA A 58 20.39 7.66 9.80
CA ALA A 58 20.91 6.53 10.57
C ALA A 58 22.23 5.96 10.03
N TRP A 59 22.58 6.21 8.76
CA TRP A 59 23.74 5.60 8.11
C TRP A 59 25.05 6.31 8.48
N PRO A 60 26.05 5.59 9.05
CA PRO A 60 27.26 6.21 9.61
C PRO A 60 28.34 6.53 8.58
N GLY A 61 28.18 6.12 7.31
CA GLY A 61 29.21 6.26 6.26
C GLY A 61 28.73 7.08 5.07
N GLU A 62 29.58 7.12 4.04
CA GLU A 62 29.20 7.65 2.73
C GLU A 62 28.18 6.75 2.04
N LEU A 63 27.23 7.38 1.35
CA LEU A 63 26.24 6.71 0.52
C LEU A 63 25.91 7.60 -0.67
N SER A 64 25.40 6.96 -1.72
CA SER A 64 24.82 7.63 -2.88
C SER A 64 23.57 6.88 -3.30
N GLY A 65 22.67 7.49 -4.06
CA GLY A 65 21.45 6.77 -4.41
C GLY A 65 20.43 7.57 -5.19
N VAL A 66 19.36 6.86 -5.57
CA VAL A 66 18.18 7.43 -6.20
C VAL A 66 16.94 6.65 -5.76
N VAL A 67 15.94 7.34 -5.23
CA VAL A 67 14.63 6.77 -4.90
C VAL A 67 13.53 7.46 -5.67
N VAL A 68 12.40 6.77 -5.84
CA VAL A 68 11.25 7.27 -6.62
C VAL A 68 10.00 7.30 -5.76
N THR A 69 9.35 8.46 -5.66
CA THR A 69 8.07 8.63 -4.95
C THR A 69 7.00 9.21 -5.89
N ARG A 70 5.78 9.42 -5.38
CA ARG A 70 4.68 10.04 -6.12
C ARG A 70 4.94 11.54 -6.31
N HIS A 71 4.46 12.10 -7.41
CA HIS A 71 4.38 13.56 -7.61
C HIS A 71 3.79 14.30 -6.40
N GLY A 72 4.47 15.35 -5.96
CA GLY A 72 4.09 16.18 -4.81
C GLY A 72 4.47 15.58 -3.45
N GLN A 73 5.19 14.46 -3.42
CA GLN A 73 5.54 13.72 -2.19
C GLN A 73 7.05 13.55 -2.01
N ALA A 74 7.86 14.30 -2.76
CA ALA A 74 9.30 14.39 -2.51
C ALA A 74 9.61 14.92 -1.10
N LEU A 75 10.67 14.39 -0.50
CA LEU A 75 11.22 14.87 0.77
C LEU A 75 12.70 15.25 0.56
N PRO A 76 13.20 16.27 1.27
CA PRO A 76 14.59 16.66 1.16
C PRO A 76 15.51 15.56 1.72
N CYS A 77 16.36 15.03 0.84
CA CYS A 77 17.49 14.17 1.16
C CYS A 77 18.80 14.90 0.85
N ARG A 78 19.85 14.62 1.61
CA ARG A 78 21.16 15.29 1.49
C ARG A 78 22.06 14.69 0.41
N ARG A 79 21.96 13.38 0.21
CA ARG A 79 22.88 12.55 -0.60
C ARG A 79 22.15 11.67 -1.62
N ILE A 80 20.91 11.27 -1.32
CA ILE A 80 20.05 10.44 -2.17
C ILE A 80 19.20 11.36 -3.04
N GLU A 81 19.23 11.13 -4.35
CA GLU A 81 18.35 11.81 -5.31
C GLU A 81 16.90 11.31 -5.13
N VAL A 82 15.94 12.21 -5.01
CA VAL A 82 14.51 11.86 -4.93
C VAL A 82 13.82 12.28 -6.23
N LEU A 83 13.38 11.28 -6.99
CA LEU A 83 12.61 11.47 -8.22
C LEU A 83 11.12 11.29 -7.94
N GLU A 84 10.30 11.93 -8.76
CA GLU A 84 8.85 11.83 -8.69
C GLU A 84 8.27 11.23 -9.97
N ALA A 85 7.26 10.38 -9.83
CA ALA A 85 6.57 9.72 -10.93
C ALA A 85 5.07 9.53 -10.66
N ALA A 86 4.32 9.14 -11.68
CA ALA A 86 2.88 8.97 -11.58
C ALA A 86 2.47 7.63 -10.93
N HIS A 87 1.40 7.71 -10.14
CA HIS A 87 0.69 6.60 -9.51
C HIS A 87 -0.81 6.96 -9.49
N PRO A 88 -1.75 6.03 -9.76
CA PRO A 88 -1.57 4.57 -9.89
C PRO A 88 -1.17 4.08 -11.29
N LEU A 89 -1.26 4.93 -12.31
CA LEU A 89 -0.83 4.60 -13.67
C LEU A 89 0.56 5.18 -13.96
N PRO A 90 1.47 4.40 -14.55
CA PRO A 90 2.82 4.87 -14.85
C PRO A 90 2.83 5.93 -15.96
N ASP A 91 3.73 6.90 -15.85
CA ASP A 91 3.98 7.95 -16.85
C ASP A 91 5.43 7.87 -17.38
N GLN A 92 5.84 8.86 -18.19
CA GLN A 92 7.20 8.90 -18.71
C GLN A 92 8.25 9.15 -17.62
N HIS A 93 7.88 9.78 -16.50
CA HIS A 93 8.76 9.92 -15.34
C HIS A 93 9.02 8.55 -14.70
N SER A 94 8.01 7.67 -14.62
CA SER A 94 8.19 6.29 -14.16
C SER A 94 9.23 5.51 -14.97
N VAL A 95 9.29 5.73 -16.30
CA VAL A 95 10.28 5.09 -17.17
C VAL A 95 11.68 5.62 -16.87
N ARG A 96 11.85 6.96 -16.91
CA ARG A 96 13.15 7.62 -16.67
C ARG A 96 13.69 7.30 -15.27
N ALA A 97 12.82 7.29 -14.27
CA ALA A 97 13.19 6.97 -12.90
C ALA A 97 13.65 5.50 -12.79
N ALA A 98 12.98 4.57 -13.45
CA ALA A 98 13.42 3.17 -13.50
C ALA A 98 14.76 2.98 -14.23
N GLU A 99 15.00 3.72 -15.32
CA GLU A 99 16.30 3.74 -16.01
C GLU A 99 17.42 4.26 -15.09
N ARG A 100 17.15 5.35 -14.36
CA ARG A 100 18.09 5.98 -13.42
C ARG A 100 18.41 5.07 -12.23
N VAL A 101 17.42 4.38 -11.68
CA VAL A 101 17.58 3.35 -10.64
C VAL A 101 18.42 2.19 -11.15
N LEU A 102 18.12 1.68 -12.34
CA LEU A 102 18.87 0.56 -12.92
C LEU A 102 20.32 0.95 -13.22
N ALA A 103 20.56 2.18 -13.69
CA ALA A 103 21.90 2.70 -13.92
C ALA A 103 22.72 2.84 -12.63
N ALA A 104 22.08 3.21 -11.51
CA ALA A 104 22.76 3.40 -10.23
C ALA A 104 23.36 2.10 -9.65
N VAL A 105 22.80 0.94 -10.00
CA VAL A 105 23.23 -0.36 -9.46
C VAL A 105 24.13 -1.17 -10.40
N ARG A 106 24.48 -0.62 -11.58
CA ARG A 106 25.37 -1.31 -12.54
C ARG A 106 26.84 -1.11 -12.18
N GLY A 107 27.67 -2.10 -12.51
CA GLY A 107 29.13 -2.03 -12.33
C GLY A 107 29.55 -2.01 -10.87
N LEU A 108 28.77 -2.65 -10.00
CA LEU A 108 29.12 -2.86 -8.60
C LEU A 108 30.02 -4.09 -8.44
N SER A 109 30.76 -4.14 -7.35
CA SER A 109 31.65 -5.24 -7.00
C SER A 109 31.11 -6.06 -5.82
N ALA A 110 31.78 -7.18 -5.52
CA ALA A 110 31.46 -8.02 -4.37
C ALA A 110 31.65 -7.32 -3.01
N ASP A 111 32.39 -6.20 -2.98
CA ASP A 111 32.62 -5.37 -1.80
C ASP A 111 31.58 -4.25 -1.64
N ASP A 112 30.68 -4.04 -2.61
CA ASP A 112 29.64 -3.02 -2.55
C ASP A 112 28.36 -3.56 -1.86
N LEU A 113 27.54 -2.65 -1.34
CA LEU A 113 26.20 -2.92 -0.79
C LEU A 113 25.16 -2.08 -1.51
N VAL A 114 24.10 -2.73 -1.98
CA VAL A 114 22.85 -2.09 -2.40
C VAL A 114 21.82 -2.21 -1.30
N ILE A 115 21.25 -1.09 -0.86
CA ILE A 115 20.07 -1.06 0.00
C ILE A 115 18.88 -0.63 -0.86
N CYS A 116 17.93 -1.54 -1.07
CA CYS A 116 16.73 -1.30 -1.85
C CYS A 116 15.55 -0.97 -0.92
N LEU A 117 14.98 0.23 -1.06
CA LEU A 117 13.86 0.73 -0.26
C LEU A 117 12.57 0.57 -1.06
N ILE A 118 11.69 -0.33 -0.64
CA ILE A 118 10.46 -0.64 -1.37
C ILE A 118 9.25 -0.33 -0.49
N SER A 119 8.23 0.30 -1.07
CA SER A 119 6.92 0.39 -0.45
C SER A 119 5.82 0.32 -1.51
N GLY A 120 4.58 0.45 -1.04
CA GLY A 120 3.41 0.53 -1.90
C GLY A 120 3.50 1.49 -3.07
N GLY A 121 2.87 1.13 -4.18
CA GLY A 121 2.89 1.89 -5.44
C GLY A 121 4.15 1.71 -6.31
N GLY A 122 5.18 1.00 -5.85
CA GLY A 122 6.43 0.80 -6.60
C GLY A 122 6.25 0.19 -8.01
N SER A 123 5.18 -0.59 -8.23
CA SER A 123 4.85 -1.17 -9.54
C SER A 123 4.62 -0.10 -10.63
N ALA A 124 3.97 1.01 -10.29
CA ALA A 124 3.72 2.12 -11.21
C ALA A 124 4.91 3.09 -11.27
N LEU A 125 5.60 3.29 -10.15
CA LEU A 125 6.73 4.22 -10.07
C LEU A 125 7.99 3.70 -10.79
N LEU A 126 8.22 2.38 -10.80
CA LEU A 126 9.35 1.75 -11.52
C LEU A 126 8.87 1.03 -12.79
N ALA A 127 8.40 1.78 -13.78
CA ALA A 127 7.81 1.22 -14.99
C ALA A 127 8.81 1.18 -16.16
N LEU A 128 9.72 0.20 -16.15
CA LEU A 128 10.60 -0.05 -17.30
C LEU A 128 10.03 -1.17 -18.20
N PRO A 129 9.63 -0.88 -19.46
CA PRO A 129 9.26 -1.91 -20.44
C PRO A 129 10.43 -2.84 -20.77
N ALA A 130 10.11 -4.09 -21.14
CA ALA A 130 11.09 -4.97 -21.77
C ALA A 130 11.50 -4.43 -23.15
N ALA A 131 12.65 -4.85 -23.67
CA ALA A 131 13.09 -4.48 -25.00
C ALA A 131 12.01 -4.82 -26.05
N GLY A 132 11.71 -3.87 -26.94
CA GLY A 132 10.64 -4.01 -27.94
C GLY A 132 9.24 -3.62 -27.47
N LEU A 133 9.08 -3.14 -26.23
CA LEU A 133 7.84 -2.55 -25.73
C LEU A 133 8.00 -1.07 -25.41
N THR A 134 6.95 -0.32 -25.66
CA THR A 134 6.78 1.07 -25.21
C THR A 134 6.01 1.13 -23.89
N LEU A 135 6.00 2.30 -23.25
CA LEU A 135 5.11 2.55 -22.10
C LEU A 135 3.63 2.42 -22.50
N ALA A 136 3.27 2.90 -23.69
CA ALA A 136 1.91 2.82 -24.20
C ALA A 136 1.45 1.35 -24.34
N ASP A 137 2.33 0.45 -24.79
CA ASP A 137 2.02 -0.98 -24.85
C ASP A 137 1.72 -1.55 -23.46
N LYS A 138 2.55 -1.22 -22.45
CA LYS A 138 2.30 -1.67 -21.07
C LYS A 138 0.97 -1.15 -20.52
N GLN A 139 0.64 0.12 -20.79
CA GLN A 139 -0.63 0.72 -20.36
C GLN A 139 -1.82 0.05 -21.05
N ALA A 140 -1.71 -0.25 -22.35
CA ALA A 140 -2.74 -0.95 -23.11
C ALA A 140 -2.96 -2.39 -22.59
N ILE A 141 -1.89 -3.14 -22.33
CA ILE A 141 -1.96 -4.49 -21.76
C ILE A 141 -2.62 -4.47 -20.38
N ASN A 142 -2.22 -3.54 -19.50
CA ASN A 142 -2.81 -3.42 -18.17
C ASN A 142 -4.30 -3.07 -18.25
N ARG A 143 -4.70 -2.20 -19.18
CA ARG A 143 -6.11 -1.88 -19.42
C ARG A 143 -6.90 -3.09 -19.92
N ALA A 144 -6.34 -3.84 -20.88
CA ALA A 144 -6.97 -5.05 -21.41
C ALA A 144 -7.21 -6.11 -20.31
N LEU A 145 -6.23 -6.30 -19.42
CA LEU A 145 -6.36 -7.21 -18.28
C LEU A 145 -7.42 -6.78 -17.26
N LEU A 146 -7.49 -5.48 -16.97
CA LEU A 146 -8.53 -4.95 -16.08
C LEU A 146 -9.92 -5.14 -16.69
N THR A 147 -10.09 -4.84 -17.98
CA THR A 147 -11.37 -4.98 -18.68
C THR A 147 -11.78 -6.45 -18.87
N SER A 148 -10.82 -7.38 -18.95
CA SER A 148 -11.11 -8.81 -19.09
C SER A 148 -11.42 -9.52 -17.77
N GLY A 149 -11.32 -8.83 -16.63
CA GLY A 149 -11.49 -9.43 -15.30
C GLY A 149 -10.37 -10.41 -14.95
N ALA A 150 -9.15 -10.16 -15.45
CA ALA A 150 -8.00 -10.98 -15.11
C ALA A 150 -7.71 -10.92 -13.61
N ASP A 151 -7.37 -12.07 -13.02
CA ASP A 151 -6.98 -12.12 -11.61
C ASP A 151 -5.60 -11.43 -11.41
N ILE A 152 -5.34 -11.05 -10.15
CA ILE A 152 -4.12 -10.31 -9.80
C ILE A 152 -2.85 -11.12 -10.08
N ALA A 153 -2.93 -12.46 -10.00
CA ALA A 153 -1.80 -13.34 -10.29
C ALA A 153 -1.42 -13.29 -11.78
N ALA A 154 -2.40 -13.37 -12.68
CA ALA A 154 -2.22 -13.23 -14.12
C ALA A 154 -1.65 -11.86 -14.49
N MET A 155 -2.18 -10.80 -13.88
CA MET A 155 -1.66 -9.44 -14.06
C MET A 155 -0.20 -9.32 -13.64
N ASN A 156 0.14 -9.84 -12.46
CA ASN A 156 1.50 -9.78 -11.94
C ASN A 156 2.48 -10.63 -12.75
N CYS A 157 2.07 -11.80 -13.23
CA CYS A 157 2.87 -12.64 -14.13
C CYS A 157 3.31 -11.87 -15.38
N LEU A 158 2.37 -11.22 -16.07
CA LEU A 158 2.69 -10.39 -17.25
C LEU A 158 3.50 -9.15 -16.91
N ARG A 159 3.17 -8.46 -15.81
CA ARG A 159 3.91 -7.26 -15.38
C ARG A 159 5.39 -7.54 -15.16
N LYS A 160 5.73 -8.71 -14.61
CA LYS A 160 7.11 -9.15 -14.41
C LYS A 160 7.79 -9.51 -15.73
N HIS A 161 7.19 -10.40 -16.53
CA HIS A 161 7.79 -10.88 -17.78
C HIS A 161 7.96 -9.79 -18.84
N LEU A 162 7.08 -8.79 -18.86
CA LEU A 162 7.12 -7.66 -19.80
C LEU A 162 7.85 -6.43 -19.23
N SER A 163 8.74 -6.61 -18.25
CA SER A 163 9.51 -5.53 -17.63
C SER A 163 11.00 -5.82 -17.57
N ALA A 164 11.83 -4.82 -17.82
CA ALA A 164 13.28 -4.95 -17.68
C ALA A 164 13.80 -4.80 -16.22
N ILE A 165 12.93 -4.46 -15.25
CA ILE A 165 13.35 -4.18 -13.85
C ILE A 165 12.62 -5.02 -12.79
N LYS A 166 11.41 -5.51 -13.09
CA LYS A 166 10.58 -6.31 -12.17
C LYS A 166 10.97 -7.80 -12.18
N GLY A 167 10.41 -8.59 -11.27
CA GLY A 167 10.60 -10.04 -11.21
C GLY A 167 12.06 -10.43 -11.05
N GLY A 168 12.75 -9.85 -10.06
CA GLY A 168 14.14 -10.17 -9.74
C GLY A 168 15.20 -9.51 -10.62
N ARG A 169 14.82 -8.80 -11.69
CA ARG A 169 15.79 -8.20 -12.61
C ARG A 169 16.60 -7.06 -12.00
N LEU A 170 16.07 -6.34 -11.02
CA LEU A 170 16.86 -5.36 -10.28
C LEU A 170 17.91 -6.07 -9.41
N ALA A 171 17.57 -7.19 -8.77
CA ALA A 171 18.54 -8.00 -8.05
C ALA A 171 19.64 -8.54 -8.98
N ALA A 172 19.27 -9.03 -10.17
CA ALA A 172 20.22 -9.46 -11.18
C ALA A 172 21.20 -8.34 -11.59
N ALA A 173 20.71 -7.10 -11.70
CA ALA A 173 21.55 -5.95 -12.01
C ALA A 173 22.49 -5.52 -10.87
N CYS A 174 22.16 -5.84 -9.61
CA CYS A 174 23.00 -5.55 -8.45
C CYS A 174 24.18 -6.53 -8.31
N ALA A 175 24.10 -7.73 -8.88
CA ALA A 175 25.14 -8.74 -8.75
C ALA A 175 26.47 -8.24 -9.35
N PRO A 176 27.63 -8.52 -8.72
CA PRO A 176 27.86 -9.39 -7.56
C PRO A 176 27.78 -8.72 -6.17
N ALA A 177 27.27 -7.48 -6.07
CA ALA A 177 27.16 -6.78 -4.79
C ALA A 177 26.19 -7.46 -3.82
N ARG A 178 26.34 -7.18 -2.52
CA ARG A 178 25.31 -7.55 -1.54
C ARG A 178 24.06 -6.71 -1.79
N LEU A 179 22.90 -7.34 -1.67
CA LEU A 179 21.61 -6.66 -1.79
C LEU A 179 20.81 -6.86 -0.50
N LEU A 180 20.38 -5.76 0.11
CA LEU A 180 19.42 -5.77 1.21
C LEU A 180 18.19 -4.99 0.77
N THR A 181 17.03 -5.65 0.72
CA THR A 181 15.75 -4.97 0.50
C THR A 181 15.08 -4.73 1.85
N LEU A 182 14.75 -3.47 2.14
CA LEU A 182 13.90 -3.06 3.25
C LEU A 182 12.55 -2.65 2.67
N ALA A 183 11.49 -3.34 3.08
CA ALA A 183 10.18 -3.19 2.48
C ALA A 183 9.10 -2.83 3.51
N ILE A 184 8.20 -1.92 3.11
CA ILE A 184 6.92 -1.65 3.76
C ILE A 184 5.85 -2.31 2.90
N SER A 185 5.11 -3.26 3.47
CA SER A 185 4.07 -3.98 2.75
C SER A 185 2.77 -3.18 2.73
N ASP A 186 2.22 -3.04 1.53
CA ASP A 186 0.87 -2.56 1.27
C ASP A 186 0.01 -3.64 0.55
N VAL A 187 0.42 -4.91 0.69
CA VAL A 187 -0.16 -6.03 -0.06
C VAL A 187 -0.77 -7.03 0.93
N PRO A 188 -2.04 -7.42 0.74
CA PRO A 188 -2.65 -8.53 1.46
C PRO A 188 -1.76 -9.79 1.46
N GLY A 189 -1.42 -10.30 2.65
CA GLY A 189 -0.57 -11.48 2.82
C GLY A 189 0.94 -11.23 2.71
N ASP A 190 1.37 -9.99 2.53
CA ASP A 190 2.77 -9.54 2.62
C ASP A 190 3.76 -10.26 1.66
N ASP A 191 3.29 -10.83 0.55
CA ASP A 191 4.14 -11.58 -0.39
C ASP A 191 5.18 -10.67 -1.07
N PRO A 192 6.50 -10.85 -0.82
CA PRO A 192 7.56 -10.07 -1.44
C PRO A 192 7.54 -10.06 -2.97
N ALA A 193 7.07 -11.15 -3.60
CA ALA A 193 7.01 -11.26 -5.07
C ALA A 193 5.90 -10.42 -5.69
N VAL A 194 4.92 -9.99 -4.88
CA VAL A 194 3.82 -9.12 -5.29
C VAL A 194 4.15 -7.66 -4.99
N ILE A 195 4.77 -7.35 -3.85
CA ILE A 195 5.15 -5.98 -3.46
C ILE A 195 6.05 -5.37 -4.54
N ALA A 196 5.60 -4.25 -5.12
CA ALA A 196 6.25 -3.58 -6.25
C ALA A 196 6.56 -4.49 -7.48
N SER A 197 5.85 -5.62 -7.63
CA SER A 197 6.14 -6.69 -8.59
C SER A 197 7.51 -7.35 -8.40
N GLY A 198 7.99 -7.42 -7.15
CA GLY A 198 9.16 -8.17 -6.74
C GLY A 198 10.45 -7.86 -7.52
N PRO A 199 10.91 -6.60 -7.63
CA PRO A 199 12.09 -6.27 -8.43
C PRO A 199 13.38 -6.92 -7.89
N THR A 200 13.43 -7.23 -6.59
CA THR A 200 14.59 -7.78 -5.89
C THR A 200 14.42 -9.23 -5.42
N VAL A 201 13.32 -9.89 -5.80
CA VAL A 201 13.02 -11.27 -5.38
C VAL A 201 12.78 -12.15 -6.60
N ALA A 202 12.98 -13.46 -6.43
CA ALA A 202 12.78 -14.44 -7.48
C ALA A 202 11.31 -14.49 -7.94
N ASP A 203 11.12 -14.72 -9.23
CA ASP A 203 9.80 -14.89 -9.81
C ASP A 203 9.55 -16.38 -10.13
N PRO A 204 8.61 -17.05 -9.45
CA PRO A 204 8.36 -18.47 -9.64
C PRO A 204 7.61 -18.80 -10.94
N THR A 205 7.03 -17.80 -11.62
CA THR A 205 6.34 -18.00 -12.91
C THR A 205 7.35 -17.98 -14.06
N TYR A 206 6.98 -18.54 -15.20
CA TYR A 206 7.82 -18.69 -16.38
C TYR A 206 7.23 -17.97 -17.60
N CYS A 207 8.03 -17.83 -18.66
CA CYS A 207 7.56 -17.30 -19.94
C CYS A 207 6.33 -18.06 -20.48
N ALA A 208 6.25 -19.37 -20.22
CA ALA A 208 5.12 -20.21 -20.60
C ALA A 208 3.81 -19.78 -19.90
N ASP A 209 3.88 -19.39 -18.62
CA ASP A 209 2.73 -18.89 -17.88
C ASP A 209 2.27 -17.54 -18.45
N ALA A 210 3.23 -16.66 -18.76
CA ALA A 210 2.94 -15.39 -19.41
C ALA A 210 2.24 -15.60 -20.78
N LEU A 211 2.71 -16.53 -21.60
CA LEU A 211 2.05 -16.89 -22.86
C LEU A 211 0.65 -17.44 -22.64
N ALA A 212 0.45 -18.32 -21.67
CA ALA A 212 -0.87 -18.87 -21.32
C ALA A 212 -1.84 -17.76 -20.89
N VAL A 213 -1.38 -16.77 -20.13
CA VAL A 213 -2.18 -15.60 -19.75
C VAL A 213 -2.55 -14.77 -20.99
N LEU A 214 -1.60 -14.47 -21.88
CA LEU A 214 -1.88 -13.71 -23.11
C LEU A 214 -2.93 -14.40 -23.96
N ASP A 215 -2.82 -15.73 -24.14
CA ASP A 215 -3.74 -16.51 -24.96
C ASP A 215 -5.13 -16.60 -24.30
N ARG A 216 -5.18 -16.83 -22.98
CA ARG A 216 -6.43 -16.88 -22.20
C ARG A 216 -7.24 -15.59 -22.31
N TYR A 217 -6.57 -14.44 -22.22
CA TYR A 217 -7.21 -13.12 -22.28
C TYR A 217 -7.18 -12.47 -23.66
N ARG A 218 -6.68 -13.19 -24.69
CA ARG A 218 -6.58 -12.73 -26.09
C ARG A 218 -5.85 -11.39 -26.25
N ILE A 219 -4.80 -11.19 -25.45
CA ILE A 219 -3.99 -9.96 -25.48
C ILE A 219 -2.92 -10.10 -26.56
N THR A 220 -2.92 -9.17 -27.50
CA THR A 220 -1.93 -9.12 -28.59
C THR A 220 -0.70 -8.35 -28.14
N LEU A 221 0.49 -8.87 -28.49
CA LEU A 221 1.78 -8.21 -28.28
C LEU A 221 2.49 -7.97 -29.62
N PRO A 222 3.43 -7.01 -29.69
CA PRO A 222 4.36 -6.94 -30.80
C PRO A 222 5.07 -8.29 -31.04
N GLN A 223 5.23 -8.68 -32.30
CA GLN A 223 5.74 -10.00 -32.68
C GLN A 223 7.10 -10.33 -32.03
N ALA A 224 8.01 -9.35 -31.97
CA ALA A 224 9.32 -9.50 -31.35
C ALA A 224 9.24 -9.88 -29.86
N VAL A 225 8.27 -9.31 -29.14
CA VAL A 225 8.09 -9.54 -27.70
C VAL A 225 7.48 -10.92 -27.46
N ARG A 226 6.48 -11.31 -28.26
CA ARG A 226 5.92 -12.67 -28.20
C ARG A 226 6.97 -13.72 -28.54
N ALA A 227 7.83 -13.47 -29.53
CA ALA A 227 8.97 -14.33 -29.85
C ALA A 227 9.96 -14.43 -28.68
N GLY A 228 10.23 -13.32 -27.98
CA GLY A 228 11.08 -13.30 -26.79
C GLY A 228 10.53 -14.12 -25.62
N LEU A 229 9.20 -14.20 -25.46
CA LEU A 229 8.58 -15.12 -24.51
C LEU A 229 8.72 -16.59 -24.97
N HIS A 230 8.47 -16.88 -26.25
CA HIS A 230 8.61 -18.25 -26.77
C HIS A 230 10.04 -18.79 -26.68
N SER A 231 11.06 -17.95 -26.88
CA SER A 231 12.47 -18.37 -26.80
C SER A 231 13.04 -18.39 -25.38
N GLY A 232 12.32 -17.84 -24.40
CA GLY A 232 12.82 -17.65 -23.03
C GLY A 232 13.75 -16.44 -22.86
N ALA A 233 13.95 -15.61 -23.89
CA ALA A 233 14.76 -14.39 -23.78
C ALA A 233 14.20 -13.36 -22.78
N LEU A 234 12.90 -13.44 -22.49
CA LEU A 234 12.21 -12.62 -21.48
C LEU A 234 11.98 -13.36 -20.16
N GLU A 235 12.74 -14.42 -19.89
CA GLU A 235 12.63 -15.15 -18.63
C GLU A 235 13.11 -14.30 -17.45
N THR A 236 12.39 -14.39 -16.33
CA THR A 236 12.74 -13.72 -15.07
C THR A 236 13.70 -14.60 -14.25
N PRO A 237 14.61 -14.01 -13.45
CA PRO A 237 15.40 -14.76 -12.50
C PRO A 237 14.56 -15.68 -11.59
N LYS A 238 15.00 -16.93 -11.47
CA LYS A 238 14.28 -18.01 -10.79
C LYS A 238 14.82 -18.27 -9.39
N PRO A 239 14.04 -18.94 -8.51
CA PRO A 239 14.55 -19.40 -7.23
C PRO A 239 15.80 -20.28 -7.43
N GLY A 240 16.89 -19.93 -6.75
CA GLY A 240 18.18 -20.62 -6.89
C GLY A 240 19.18 -19.97 -7.84
N ASP A 241 18.78 -18.96 -8.62
CA ASP A 241 19.73 -18.23 -9.46
C ASP A 241 20.80 -17.50 -8.62
N ALA A 242 22.03 -17.49 -9.13
CA ALA A 242 23.20 -16.95 -8.43
C ALA A 242 23.08 -15.47 -8.03
N CYS A 243 22.26 -14.68 -8.73
CA CYS A 243 22.03 -13.29 -8.39
C CYS A 243 21.37 -13.08 -7.01
N PHE A 244 20.67 -14.10 -6.49
CA PHE A 244 20.05 -14.05 -5.17
C PHE A 244 20.94 -14.57 -4.04
N ALA A 245 22.12 -15.12 -4.34
CA ALA A 245 23.00 -15.73 -3.35
C ALA A 245 23.45 -14.77 -2.23
N ARG A 246 23.41 -13.46 -2.50
CA ARG A 246 23.77 -12.39 -1.56
C ARG A 246 22.65 -11.36 -1.37
N ALA A 247 21.41 -11.77 -1.66
CA ALA A 247 20.23 -10.96 -1.52
C ALA A 247 19.48 -11.31 -0.22
N GLU A 248 19.07 -10.29 0.51
CA GLU A 248 18.24 -10.39 1.70
C GLU A 248 17.01 -9.49 1.55
N TYR A 249 15.86 -9.94 2.07
CA TYR A 249 14.62 -9.19 2.04
C TYR A 249 14.03 -9.11 3.45
N ARG A 250 13.73 -7.90 3.93
CA ARG A 250 13.16 -7.66 5.26
C ARG A 250 11.91 -6.79 5.16
N LEU A 251 10.81 -7.30 5.69
CA LEU A 251 9.60 -6.52 5.95
C LEU A 251 9.79 -5.73 7.25
N ILE A 252 9.93 -4.42 7.12
CA ILE A 252 10.15 -3.52 8.25
C ILE A 252 8.83 -3.02 8.83
N ALA A 253 7.79 -2.91 8.01
CA ALA A 253 6.42 -2.61 8.42
C ALA A 253 5.42 -3.45 7.61
N THR A 254 4.35 -3.89 8.27
CA THR A 254 3.25 -4.65 7.68
C THR A 254 1.90 -4.21 8.27
N PRO A 255 0.78 -4.39 7.56
CA PRO A 255 -0.55 -4.06 8.06
C PRO A 255 -0.86 -4.69 9.44
N MET A 256 -0.56 -5.98 9.63
CA MET A 256 -0.76 -6.65 10.93
C MET A 256 0.04 -6.01 12.08
N ARG A 257 1.28 -5.54 11.85
CA ARG A 257 2.08 -4.87 12.89
C ARG A 257 1.44 -3.54 13.32
N SER A 258 0.90 -2.79 12.37
CA SER A 258 0.16 -1.55 12.65
C SER A 258 -1.13 -1.80 13.44
N LEU A 259 -1.89 -2.84 13.10
CA LEU A 259 -3.07 -3.24 13.87
C LEU A 259 -2.70 -3.71 15.28
N ALA A 260 -1.58 -4.42 15.45
CA ALA A 260 -1.08 -4.84 16.76
C ALA A 260 -0.66 -3.64 17.63
N ALA A 261 -0.06 -2.60 17.05
CA ALA A 261 0.27 -1.37 17.75
C ALA A 261 -0.99 -0.63 18.24
N ALA A 262 -2.00 -0.49 17.38
CA ALA A 262 -3.30 0.03 17.79
C ALA A 262 -3.94 -0.81 18.91
N ALA A 263 -3.89 -2.13 18.80
CA ALA A 263 -4.39 -3.03 19.84
C ALA A 263 -3.69 -2.83 21.19
N ALA A 264 -2.39 -2.53 21.20
CA ALA A 264 -1.66 -2.20 22.44
C ALA A 264 -2.19 -0.92 23.10
N VAL A 265 -2.45 0.13 22.31
CA VAL A 265 -3.06 1.38 22.80
C VAL A 265 -4.47 1.14 23.35
N ALA A 266 -5.28 0.33 22.67
CA ALA A 266 -6.62 -0.04 23.16
C ALA A 266 -6.55 -0.72 24.55
N ARG A 267 -5.65 -1.71 24.71
CA ARG A 267 -5.45 -2.41 25.99
C ARG A 267 -5.03 -1.45 27.10
N ALA A 268 -4.11 -0.53 26.80
CA ALA A 268 -3.67 0.49 27.76
C ALA A 268 -4.82 1.42 28.20
N ALA A 269 -5.80 1.65 27.32
CA ALA A 269 -7.01 2.42 27.63
C ALA A 269 -8.13 1.59 28.31
N GLY A 270 -7.88 0.33 28.65
CA GLY A 270 -8.87 -0.56 29.25
C GLY A 270 -10.02 -0.93 28.30
N VAL A 271 -9.71 -1.08 27.01
CA VAL A 271 -10.61 -1.50 25.94
C VAL A 271 -10.05 -2.77 25.31
N THR A 272 -10.85 -3.83 25.23
CA THR A 272 -10.39 -5.12 24.67
C THR A 272 -10.34 -5.03 23.14
N PRO A 273 -9.18 -5.18 22.48
CA PRO A 273 -9.12 -5.22 21.03
C PRO A 273 -9.45 -6.62 20.49
N LEU A 274 -10.14 -6.67 19.36
CA LEU A 274 -10.23 -7.84 18.50
C LEU A 274 -9.77 -7.46 17.09
N ILE A 275 -8.65 -8.03 16.64
CA ILE A 275 -8.17 -7.87 15.26
C ILE A 275 -8.91 -8.90 14.40
N LEU A 276 -9.71 -8.42 13.45
CA LEU A 276 -10.50 -9.24 12.53
C LEU A 276 -9.69 -9.72 11.32
N GLY A 277 -8.61 -9.02 11.00
CA GLY A 277 -7.71 -9.32 9.89
C GLY A 277 -7.11 -8.06 9.29
N ASP A 278 -6.03 -8.24 8.54
CA ASP A 278 -5.25 -7.18 7.89
C ASP A 278 -5.31 -7.23 6.36
N ALA A 279 -6.08 -8.18 5.83
CA ALA A 279 -6.26 -8.46 4.41
C ALA A 279 -7.75 -8.49 4.02
N LEU A 280 -8.58 -7.64 4.62
CA LEU A 280 -10.00 -7.55 4.24
C LEU A 280 -10.12 -6.78 2.92
N GLU A 281 -10.56 -7.49 1.89
CA GLU A 281 -10.80 -6.99 0.54
C GLU A 281 -12.29 -7.09 0.18
N GLY A 282 -12.70 -6.33 -0.83
CA GLY A 282 -14.06 -6.34 -1.37
C GLY A 282 -14.65 -4.94 -1.52
N GLU A 283 -15.90 -4.87 -1.98
CA GLU A 283 -16.63 -3.61 -2.15
C GLU A 283 -16.85 -2.93 -0.80
N ALA A 284 -16.37 -1.70 -0.65
CA ALA A 284 -16.28 -0.97 0.61
C ALA A 284 -17.61 -0.94 1.39
N ARG A 285 -18.70 -0.64 0.69
CA ARG A 285 -20.06 -0.60 1.25
C ARG A 285 -20.60 -1.95 1.71
N GLU A 286 -20.13 -3.06 1.13
CA GLU A 286 -20.56 -4.41 1.53
C GLU A 286 -19.78 -4.89 2.75
N VAL A 287 -18.46 -4.66 2.78
CA VAL A 287 -17.63 -4.92 3.97
C VAL A 287 -18.17 -4.14 5.18
N ALA A 288 -18.58 -2.88 4.97
CA ALA A 288 -19.19 -2.06 6.01
C ALA A 288 -20.45 -2.69 6.63
N LYS A 289 -21.35 -3.25 5.82
CA LYS A 289 -22.58 -3.90 6.32
C LYS A 289 -22.26 -5.12 7.18
N VAL A 290 -21.29 -5.92 6.77
CA VAL A 290 -20.85 -7.10 7.55
C VAL A 290 -20.28 -6.65 8.90
N LEU A 291 -19.38 -5.67 8.90
CA LEU A 291 -18.77 -5.18 10.14
C LEU A 291 -19.76 -4.42 11.05
N ALA A 292 -20.76 -3.73 10.50
CA ALA A 292 -21.89 -3.19 11.26
C ALA A 292 -22.69 -4.30 11.96
N GLY A 293 -22.96 -5.42 11.27
CA GLY A 293 -23.63 -6.59 11.85
C GLY A 293 -22.86 -7.16 13.05
N ILE A 294 -21.55 -7.32 12.92
CA ILE A 294 -20.68 -7.78 14.02
C ILE A 294 -20.69 -6.78 15.19
N ALA A 295 -20.54 -5.48 14.91
CA ALA A 295 -20.56 -4.45 15.95
C ALA A 295 -21.90 -4.39 16.71
N ARG A 296 -23.04 -4.56 16.01
CA ARG A 296 -24.36 -4.67 16.64
C ARG A 296 -24.49 -5.93 17.49
N SER A 297 -23.93 -7.06 17.04
CA SER A 297 -23.88 -8.30 17.81
C SER A 297 -23.07 -8.14 19.09
N VAL A 298 -21.93 -7.46 19.03
CA VAL A 298 -21.12 -7.13 20.21
C VAL A 298 -21.93 -6.30 21.19
N ALA A 299 -22.55 -5.21 20.71
CA ALA A 299 -23.34 -4.35 21.57
C ALA A 299 -24.51 -5.12 22.21
N THR A 300 -25.29 -5.84 21.42
CA THR A 300 -26.55 -6.44 21.88
C THR A 300 -26.35 -7.72 22.67
N HIS A 301 -25.38 -8.55 22.27
CA HIS A 301 -25.21 -9.92 22.75
C HIS A 301 -23.84 -10.21 23.38
N GLY A 302 -22.90 -9.26 23.34
CA GLY A 302 -21.55 -9.47 23.85
C GLY A 302 -20.73 -10.48 23.04
N GLN A 303 -21.06 -10.67 21.75
CA GLN A 303 -20.41 -11.63 20.86
C GLN A 303 -19.85 -10.95 19.61
N PRO A 304 -18.61 -11.25 19.19
CA PRO A 304 -17.73 -12.32 19.69
C PRO A 304 -16.95 -11.99 20.99
N LEU A 305 -17.08 -10.77 21.52
CA LEU A 305 -16.49 -10.36 22.79
C LEU A 305 -17.36 -9.29 23.48
N PRO A 306 -17.33 -9.19 24.82
CA PRO A 306 -18.11 -8.18 25.54
C PRO A 306 -17.54 -6.77 25.33
N ALA A 307 -18.44 -5.79 25.33
CA ALA A 307 -18.06 -4.38 25.44
C ALA A 307 -17.57 -4.06 26.87
N PRO A 308 -16.66 -3.08 27.05
CA PRO A 308 -16.11 -2.18 26.06
C PRO A 308 -14.97 -2.82 25.26
N CYS A 309 -15.07 -2.75 23.94
CA CYS A 309 -14.10 -3.36 23.03
C CYS A 309 -13.91 -2.52 21.75
N VAL A 310 -12.88 -2.84 20.99
CA VAL A 310 -12.65 -2.27 19.67
C VAL A 310 -12.39 -3.39 18.66
N LEU A 311 -13.13 -3.35 17.56
CA LEU A 311 -12.88 -4.21 16.39
C LEU A 311 -11.88 -3.48 15.49
N LEU A 312 -10.76 -4.13 15.19
CA LEU A 312 -9.70 -3.59 14.35
C LEU A 312 -9.63 -4.41 13.06
N SER A 313 -9.53 -3.75 11.92
CA SER A 313 -9.26 -4.42 10.66
C SER A 313 -8.43 -3.55 9.73
N GLY A 314 -7.71 -4.19 8.82
CA GLY A 314 -7.04 -3.55 7.70
C GLY A 314 -7.27 -4.30 6.40
N GLY A 315 -6.58 -3.89 5.35
CA GLY A 315 -6.72 -4.41 3.99
C GLY A 315 -6.99 -3.29 3.02
N GLU A 316 -7.52 -3.61 1.84
CA GLU A 316 -7.81 -2.61 0.81
C GLU A 316 -9.15 -2.91 0.16
N THR A 317 -10.15 -2.08 0.48
CA THR A 317 -11.46 -2.19 -0.17
C THR A 317 -11.45 -1.50 -1.52
N THR A 318 -12.42 -1.83 -2.37
CA THR A 318 -12.62 -1.16 -3.65
C THR A 318 -13.96 -0.42 -3.66
N VAL A 319 -14.04 0.59 -4.51
CA VAL A 319 -15.29 1.31 -4.80
C VAL A 319 -15.63 1.16 -6.27
N THR A 320 -16.80 0.61 -6.54
CA THR A 320 -17.41 0.72 -7.87
C THR A 320 -18.00 2.11 -8.03
N VAL A 321 -17.29 3.00 -8.73
CA VAL A 321 -17.75 4.38 -8.97
C VAL A 321 -18.95 4.36 -9.93
N ARG A 322 -20.05 4.96 -9.48
CA ARG A 322 -21.35 5.05 -10.18
C ARG A 322 -21.87 6.49 -10.25
N GLY A 323 -21.51 7.31 -9.27
CA GLY A 323 -21.88 8.72 -9.18
C GLY A 323 -20.79 9.68 -9.63
N HIS A 324 -21.00 10.95 -9.33
CA HIS A 324 -20.12 12.07 -9.70
C HIS A 324 -19.53 12.77 -8.46
N GLY A 325 -19.77 12.24 -7.27
CA GLY A 325 -19.29 12.77 -6.01
C GLY A 325 -17.78 12.66 -5.81
N CYS A 326 -17.31 13.27 -4.72
CA CYS A 326 -15.93 13.15 -4.28
C CYS A 326 -15.84 12.15 -3.13
N GLY A 327 -15.04 11.11 -3.30
CA GLY A 327 -14.98 10.04 -2.33
C GLY A 327 -13.66 9.27 -2.33
N GLY A 328 -13.66 8.25 -1.49
CA GLY A 328 -12.60 7.29 -1.27
C GLY A 328 -13.20 6.05 -0.63
N ARG A 329 -12.42 4.98 -0.59
CA ARG A 329 -12.89 3.68 -0.11
C ARG A 329 -13.16 3.66 1.39
N ASN A 330 -12.41 4.45 2.17
CA ASN A 330 -12.60 4.54 3.62
C ASN A 330 -13.83 5.38 3.99
N VAL A 331 -14.05 6.52 3.33
CA VAL A 331 -15.27 7.32 3.54
C VAL A 331 -16.51 6.61 3.00
N GLU A 332 -16.41 5.87 1.90
CA GLU A 332 -17.52 5.07 1.39
C GLU A 332 -17.88 3.92 2.36
N TYR A 333 -16.87 3.21 2.86
CA TYR A 333 -17.03 2.22 3.92
C TYR A 333 -17.70 2.84 5.15
N LEU A 334 -17.21 4.00 5.62
CA LEU A 334 -17.69 4.60 6.86
C LEU A 334 -19.12 5.15 6.75
N LEU A 335 -19.49 5.71 5.59
CA LEU A 335 -20.85 6.18 5.32
C LEU A 335 -21.84 5.00 5.27
N ALA A 336 -21.47 3.92 4.58
CA ALA A 336 -22.26 2.70 4.57
C ALA A 336 -22.39 2.07 5.96
N LEU A 337 -21.31 2.10 6.76
CA LEU A 337 -21.31 1.64 8.16
C LEU A 337 -22.28 2.49 9.00
N ALA A 338 -22.20 3.82 8.89
CA ALA A 338 -23.07 4.74 9.63
C ALA A 338 -24.56 4.48 9.32
N ILE A 339 -24.91 4.29 8.04
CA ILE A 339 -26.27 3.94 7.62
C ILE A 339 -26.71 2.59 8.21
N ALA A 340 -25.84 1.58 8.21
CA ALA A 340 -26.15 0.25 8.71
C ALA A 340 -26.26 0.17 10.25
N LEU A 341 -25.55 1.05 10.96
CA LEU A 341 -25.60 1.17 12.42
C LEU A 341 -26.81 1.98 12.92
N ASP A 342 -27.40 2.81 12.05
CA ASP A 342 -28.61 3.60 12.32
C ASP A 342 -28.58 4.38 13.65
N GLY A 343 -27.44 5.03 13.94
CA GLY A 343 -27.27 5.85 15.13
C GLY A 343 -27.16 5.07 16.45
N HIS A 344 -26.74 3.80 16.41
CA HIS A 344 -26.61 2.98 17.62
C HIS A 344 -25.77 3.70 18.72
N PRO A 345 -26.30 3.87 19.95
CA PRO A 345 -25.79 4.83 20.94
C PRO A 345 -24.41 4.52 21.52
N ARG A 346 -23.93 3.28 21.36
CA ARG A 346 -22.63 2.82 21.91
C ARG A 346 -21.53 2.66 20.86
N ILE A 347 -21.80 2.88 19.58
CA ILE A 347 -20.85 2.53 18.52
C ILE A 347 -20.28 3.79 17.88
N HIS A 348 -18.95 3.84 17.82
CA HIS A 348 -18.18 4.87 17.13
C HIS A 348 -17.19 4.20 16.20
N ALA A 349 -16.84 4.83 15.09
CA ALA A 349 -15.87 4.25 14.17
C ALA A 349 -14.96 5.30 13.51
N LEU A 350 -13.81 4.82 13.05
CA LEU A 350 -12.85 5.55 12.23
C LEU A 350 -12.41 4.60 11.11
N ALA A 351 -12.35 5.10 9.89
CA ALA A 351 -11.74 4.42 8.76
C ALA A 351 -10.85 5.41 8.03
N ALA A 352 -9.62 5.01 7.71
CA ALA A 352 -8.66 5.88 7.05
C ALA A 352 -7.57 5.12 6.28
N ASP A 353 -7.07 5.70 5.20
CA ASP A 353 -5.85 5.26 4.52
C ASP A 353 -4.64 5.69 5.36
N THR A 354 -3.74 4.75 5.63
CA THR A 354 -2.53 5.01 6.40
C THR A 354 -1.52 5.87 5.66
N ASP A 355 -1.66 6.11 4.36
CA ASP A 355 -0.85 7.08 3.62
C ASP A 355 -1.32 8.54 3.75
N GLY A 356 -2.52 8.74 4.32
CA GLY A 356 -3.13 10.04 4.55
C GLY A 356 -4.04 10.53 3.41
N VAL A 357 -4.28 9.72 2.37
CA VAL A 357 -5.06 10.08 1.17
C VAL A 357 -6.03 8.96 0.78
N ASP A 358 -7.31 9.13 1.12
CA ASP A 358 -8.39 8.24 0.73
C ASP A 358 -9.01 8.67 -0.60
N GLY A 359 -8.57 8.08 -1.71
CA GLY A 359 -9.13 8.35 -3.03
C GLY A 359 -8.72 9.70 -3.60
N ALA A 360 -9.69 10.59 -3.87
CA ALA A 360 -9.49 11.77 -4.71
C ALA A 360 -9.12 13.07 -3.96
N ALA A 361 -9.16 13.07 -2.61
CA ALA A 361 -8.92 14.25 -1.79
C ALA A 361 -7.75 14.02 -0.82
N GLU A 362 -7.08 15.10 -0.38
CA GLU A 362 -6.05 15.08 0.69
C GLU A 362 -6.68 14.89 2.08
N VAL A 363 -7.51 13.87 2.21
CA VAL A 363 -8.26 13.49 3.40
C VAL A 363 -8.00 12.01 3.62
N ALA A 364 -7.52 11.64 4.80
CA ALA A 364 -7.17 10.26 5.09
C ALA A 364 -8.40 9.37 5.24
N GLY A 365 -9.54 9.95 5.63
CA GLY A 365 -10.78 9.22 5.88
C GLY A 365 -11.72 10.05 6.74
N ALA A 366 -12.43 9.42 7.68
CA ALA A 366 -13.37 10.12 8.55
C ALA A 366 -13.64 9.39 9.87
N LEU A 367 -14.42 10.04 10.74
CA LEU A 367 -15.01 9.45 11.93
C LEU A 367 -16.54 9.40 11.80
N CYS A 368 -17.17 8.44 12.48
CA CYS A 368 -18.62 8.46 12.68
C CYS A 368 -18.98 8.06 14.12
N GLY A 369 -20.12 8.55 14.58
CA GLY A 369 -20.67 8.28 15.90
C GLY A 369 -22.20 8.19 15.89
N PRO A 370 -22.82 8.01 17.07
CA PRO A 370 -24.27 7.83 17.18
C PRO A 370 -25.10 8.99 16.62
N ASP A 371 -24.57 10.21 16.66
CA ASP A 371 -25.23 11.44 16.25
C ASP A 371 -25.01 11.80 14.77
N THR A 372 -24.06 11.15 14.06
CA THR A 372 -23.69 11.47 12.66
C THR A 372 -24.92 11.59 11.74
N LEU A 373 -25.82 10.61 11.75
CA LEU A 373 -27.02 10.65 10.89
C LEU A 373 -28.03 11.73 11.32
N ALA A 374 -28.11 12.02 12.62
CA ALA A 374 -29.01 13.06 13.12
C ALA A 374 -28.52 14.45 12.72
N ARG A 375 -27.21 14.71 12.83
CA ARG A 375 -26.58 15.96 12.37
C ARG A 375 -26.72 16.12 10.85
N ALA A 376 -26.51 15.05 10.08
CA ALA A 376 -26.71 15.08 8.62
C ALA A 376 -28.14 15.51 8.24
N ARG A 377 -29.16 14.91 8.87
CA ARG A 377 -30.56 15.31 8.65
C ARG A 377 -30.85 16.75 9.03
N ALA A 378 -30.24 17.25 10.11
CA ALA A 378 -30.39 18.64 10.52
C ALA A 378 -29.79 19.64 9.50
N LEU A 379 -28.80 19.21 8.73
CA LEU A 379 -28.21 19.97 7.60
C LEU A 379 -28.93 19.72 6.26
N GLY A 380 -29.99 18.91 6.23
CA GLY A 380 -30.69 18.55 4.99
C GLY A 380 -29.95 17.54 4.11
N LEU A 381 -28.95 16.85 4.64
CA LEU A 381 -28.18 15.84 3.92
C LEU A 381 -28.89 14.49 3.97
N ASP A 382 -29.01 13.83 2.82
CA ASP A 382 -29.45 12.44 2.71
C ASP A 382 -28.24 11.50 2.61
N PRO A 383 -27.90 10.75 3.68
CA PRO A 383 -26.76 9.84 3.68
C PRO A 383 -26.81 8.79 2.57
N ARG A 384 -28.00 8.29 2.22
CA ARG A 384 -28.16 7.24 1.20
C ARG A 384 -27.96 7.82 -0.19
N ALA A 385 -28.43 9.04 -0.43
CA ALA A 385 -28.17 9.74 -1.69
C ALA A 385 -26.67 10.00 -1.88
N ARG A 386 -25.97 10.48 -0.84
CA ARG A 386 -24.52 10.70 -0.87
C ARG A 386 -23.73 9.42 -1.12
N LEU A 387 -24.12 8.31 -0.49
CA LEU A 387 -23.51 7.00 -0.73
C LEU A 387 -23.77 6.49 -2.16
N ALA A 388 -24.97 6.73 -2.70
CA ALA A 388 -25.30 6.35 -4.07
C ALA A 388 -24.49 7.16 -5.10
N ASP A 389 -24.19 8.42 -4.81
CA ASP A 389 -23.39 9.31 -5.65
C ASP A 389 -21.86 9.20 -5.41
N ASN A 390 -21.41 8.26 -4.57
CA ASN A 390 -20.01 8.11 -4.16
C ASN A 390 -19.40 9.39 -3.53
N ASP A 391 -20.23 10.22 -2.87
CA ASP A 391 -19.80 11.50 -2.29
C ASP A 391 -19.52 11.44 -0.78
N GLY A 392 -18.66 10.49 -0.39
CA GLY A 392 -18.31 10.28 1.02
C GLY A 392 -17.53 11.46 1.62
N HIS A 393 -16.60 12.06 0.86
CA HIS A 393 -15.82 13.21 1.35
C HIS A 393 -16.71 14.43 1.53
N GLY A 394 -17.61 14.69 0.58
CA GLY A 394 -18.60 15.75 0.71
C GLY A 394 -19.46 15.58 1.96
N PHE A 395 -19.97 14.36 2.20
CA PHE A 395 -20.80 14.07 3.38
C PHE A 395 -20.07 14.34 4.71
N PHE A 396 -18.87 13.78 4.90
CA PHE A 396 -18.13 13.95 6.16
C PHE A 396 -17.51 15.35 6.30
N GLY A 397 -17.20 16.01 5.18
CA GLY A 397 -16.71 17.38 5.17
C GLY A 397 -17.75 18.39 5.66
N GLU A 398 -19.00 18.27 5.21
CA GLU A 398 -20.11 19.13 5.68
C GLU A 398 -20.44 18.93 7.16
N LEU A 399 -20.06 17.78 7.70
CA LEU A 399 -20.22 17.41 9.10
C LEU A 399 -19.02 17.76 10.01
N ASP A 400 -17.91 18.24 9.44
CA ASP A 400 -16.63 18.43 10.14
C ASP A 400 -16.11 17.14 10.83
N ASP A 401 -16.42 15.99 10.23
CA ASP A 401 -16.01 14.65 10.72
C ASP A 401 -14.85 14.06 9.91
N ALA A 402 -14.34 14.79 8.91
CA ALA A 402 -13.21 14.38 8.09
C ALA A 402 -11.92 14.19 8.93
N LEU A 403 -11.14 13.17 8.59
CA LEU A 403 -9.81 12.94 9.17
C LEU A 403 -8.74 13.50 8.23
N ILE A 404 -8.23 14.69 8.57
CA ILE A 404 -7.12 15.32 7.85
C ILE A 404 -5.83 15.04 8.63
N SER A 405 -5.02 14.09 8.17
CA SER A 405 -3.72 13.77 8.78
C SER A 405 -2.54 14.50 8.13
N GLY A 406 -2.71 15.00 6.91
CA GLY A 406 -1.59 15.26 6.01
C GLY A 406 -0.88 13.96 5.57
N PRO A 407 0.21 14.06 4.78
CA PRO A 407 0.98 12.90 4.37
C PRO A 407 1.64 12.25 5.58
N THR A 408 1.27 11.01 5.86
CA THR A 408 1.79 10.24 7.02
C THR A 408 3.20 9.69 6.77
N GLN A 409 3.65 9.73 5.51
CA GLN A 409 4.95 9.25 5.04
C GLN A 409 5.17 7.74 5.21
N THR A 410 4.09 6.96 5.27
CA THR A 410 4.08 5.49 5.20
C THR A 410 2.88 5.01 4.39
N ASN A 411 2.77 3.70 4.13
CA ASN A 411 1.55 3.10 3.58
C ASN A 411 1.50 1.60 3.93
N VAL A 412 0.52 1.22 4.73
CA VAL A 412 0.15 -0.17 5.07
C VAL A 412 -1.36 -0.38 4.88
N ASN A 413 -1.93 0.32 3.89
CA ASN A 413 -3.33 0.28 3.43
C ASN A 413 -4.30 0.91 4.43
N ASP A 414 -5.55 0.40 4.44
CA ASP A 414 -6.61 0.95 5.27
C ASP A 414 -6.46 0.52 6.72
N PHE A 415 -6.73 1.45 7.61
CA PHE A 415 -6.95 1.21 9.02
C PHE A 415 -8.41 1.48 9.37
N ARG A 416 -9.09 0.48 9.94
CA ARG A 416 -10.47 0.59 10.40
C ARG A 416 -10.59 0.18 11.86
N ALA A 417 -11.22 1.04 12.66
CA ALA A 417 -11.51 0.78 14.06
C ALA A 417 -12.99 1.05 14.34
N ILE A 418 -13.68 0.08 14.95
CA ILE A 418 -15.05 0.24 15.46
C ILE A 418 -15.00 0.05 16.97
N PHE A 419 -15.19 1.14 17.71
CA PHE A 419 -15.27 1.12 19.16
C PHE A 419 -16.71 0.90 19.63
N ILE A 420 -16.90 -0.05 20.54
CA ILE A 420 -18.18 -0.34 21.18
C ILE A 420 -18.05 -0.03 22.67
N GLY A 421 -18.79 0.97 23.14
CA GLY A 421 -18.88 1.38 24.54
C GLY A 421 -19.63 0.37 25.41
N ALA A 422 -19.44 0.48 26.73
CA ALA A 422 -20.08 -0.38 27.73
C ALA A 422 -21.61 -0.28 27.66
#